data_AF-A0A9Q8SMZ3-F1
#
_entry.id   AF-A0A9Q8SMZ3-F1
#
_cell.length_a   1.000
_cell.length_b   1.000
_cell.length_c   1.000
_cell.angle_alpha   90.00
_cell.angle_beta   90.00
_cell.angle_gamma   90.00
#
_symmetry.space_group_name_H-M   'P 1'
#
loop_
_entity.id
_entity.type
_entity.pdbx_description
1 polymer ?
#
loop_
_entity_poly.entity_id
_entity_poly.type
_entity_poly.pdbx_seq_one_letter_code
_entity_poly.pdbx_strand_id
1 'polypeptide(L)'
;MPSLISLVGNPLLFTQRRKPKAAGNATNCFSCPHEQSCDWSAKKLYLEKLYDKGERDWPICVVVPDIEDITATLGTDHGRAVLEEVLSTDYDASTPRDIIESKQWYGRCVWESDNDVLDDQIVTLTWDDDSGAVGNEEFPDRGPKTAIFHMAAFTEAQSKRRGKISGTHGEMQYDSNEIRVYTFDRFRDPGAAKVFIPPTASGGHEGGDGGLMNNFSRAVEAVINGELSVEQAQARHVGCTLKEAFMSHAMVFAAEEARLGRKIVDWQDWWAKLEKNLLGR
;
A
#
# COMPACT_ATOMS: atom_id res chain seq x y z
N MET A 1 12.11 16.74 -1.90
CA MET A 1 12.37 15.31 -1.59
C MET A 1 13.17 15.22 -0.29
N PRO A 2 13.14 14.11 0.46
CA PRO A 2 13.98 13.94 1.66
C PRO A 2 15.47 13.96 1.31
N SER A 3 16.30 14.21 2.31
CA SER A 3 17.76 14.12 2.23
C SER A 3 18.24 12.71 2.54
N LEU A 4 17.80 12.12 3.65
CA LEU A 4 18.22 10.78 4.07
C LEU A 4 17.04 9.82 4.18
N ILE A 5 17.30 8.57 3.82
CA ILE A 5 16.34 7.47 3.80
C ILE A 5 16.95 6.29 4.56
N SER A 6 16.19 5.71 5.48
CA SER A 6 16.50 4.41 6.08
C SER A 6 15.25 3.56 6.19
N LEU A 7 15.44 2.25 6.13
CA LEU A 7 14.36 1.28 6.22
C LEU A 7 14.82 0.08 7.04
N VAL A 8 13.98 -0.34 7.98
CA VAL A 8 14.16 -1.56 8.74
C VAL A 8 12.89 -2.40 8.65
N GLY A 9 13.05 -3.71 8.55
CA GLY A 9 11.95 -4.67 8.46
C GLY A 9 12.44 -6.02 7.96
N ASN A 10 11.72 -7.08 8.28
CA ASN A 10 12.03 -8.43 7.84
C ASN A 10 10.73 -9.21 7.59
N PRO A 11 10.70 -10.12 6.59
CA PRO A 11 9.62 -11.10 6.50
C PRO A 11 9.72 -12.01 7.73
N LEU A 12 8.69 -12.00 8.57
CA LEU A 12 8.71 -12.67 9.87
C LEU A 12 7.92 -13.96 9.80
N LEU A 13 6.62 -13.85 9.50
CA LEU A 13 5.66 -14.94 9.68
C LEU A 13 5.68 -15.93 8.52
N PHE A 14 5.60 -15.42 7.30
CA PHE A 14 5.40 -16.23 6.09
C PHE A 14 6.74 -16.70 5.50
N THR A 15 7.48 -17.46 6.30
CA THR A 15 8.73 -18.11 5.85
C THR A 15 8.64 -19.61 6.04
N GLN A 16 9.27 -20.40 5.16
CA GLN A 16 9.29 -21.87 5.25
C GLN A 16 9.69 -22.38 6.64
N ARG A 17 10.61 -21.68 7.33
CA ARG A 17 11.04 -22.03 8.69
C ARG A 17 9.90 -21.98 9.73
N ARG A 18 8.89 -21.15 9.50
CA ARG A 18 7.74 -20.98 10.38
C ARG A 18 6.52 -21.79 9.97
N LYS A 19 6.60 -22.55 8.87
CA LYS A 19 5.55 -23.47 8.45
C LYS A 19 5.17 -24.40 9.61
N PRO A 20 3.88 -24.53 9.95
CA PRO A 20 3.44 -25.46 10.98
C PRO A 20 3.91 -26.89 10.67
N LYS A 21 4.54 -27.56 11.63
CA LYS A 21 5.00 -28.96 11.45
C LYS A 21 3.87 -29.90 11.03
N ALA A 22 2.67 -29.66 11.56
CA ALA A 22 1.48 -30.42 11.23
C ALA A 22 1.07 -30.30 9.75
N ALA A 23 1.50 -29.25 9.03
CA ALA A 23 1.23 -29.09 7.59
C ALA A 23 2.10 -30.02 6.72
N GLY A 24 3.14 -30.64 7.29
CA GLY A 24 4.05 -31.53 6.59
C GLY A 24 4.65 -30.86 5.34
N ASN A 25 4.64 -31.59 4.22
CA ASN A 25 5.17 -31.11 2.94
C ASN A 25 4.08 -30.49 2.04
N ALA A 26 2.90 -30.19 2.57
CA ALA A 26 1.82 -29.64 1.75
C ALA A 26 2.18 -28.25 1.23
N THR A 27 2.04 -28.05 -0.07
CA THR A 27 2.28 -26.79 -0.78
C THR A 27 0.99 -26.05 -1.13
N ASN A 28 -0.17 -26.70 -1.03
CA ASN A 28 -1.49 -26.10 -1.27
C ASN A 28 -2.43 -26.38 -0.09
N CYS A 29 -3.33 -25.44 0.21
CA CYS A 29 -4.27 -25.57 1.32
C CYS A 29 -5.21 -26.76 1.16
N PHE A 30 -5.59 -27.13 -0.07
CA PHE A 30 -6.55 -28.19 -0.36
C PHE A 30 -6.00 -29.61 -0.14
N SER A 31 -4.67 -29.75 -0.08
CA SER A 31 -3.98 -31.00 0.25
C SER A 31 -3.33 -30.99 1.64
N CYS A 32 -3.53 -29.92 2.42
CA CYS A 32 -2.81 -29.70 3.68
C CYS A 32 -3.49 -30.38 4.88
N PRO A 33 -2.81 -31.30 5.59
CA PRO A 33 -3.39 -31.98 6.77
C PRO A 33 -3.61 -31.07 7.98
N HIS A 34 -3.00 -29.87 8.01
CA HIS A 34 -3.16 -28.89 9.08
C HIS A 34 -4.26 -27.86 8.81
N GLU A 35 -4.82 -27.84 7.59
CA GLU A 35 -5.71 -26.79 7.08
C GLU A 35 -6.85 -26.45 8.05
N GLN A 36 -7.53 -27.46 8.60
CA GLN A 36 -8.66 -27.29 9.52
C GLN A 36 -8.32 -26.51 10.80
N SER A 37 -7.06 -26.50 11.22
CA SER A 37 -6.57 -25.71 12.36
C SER A 37 -5.71 -24.51 11.97
N CYS A 38 -5.47 -24.29 10.66
CA CYS A 38 -4.68 -23.19 10.15
C CYS A 38 -5.49 -21.89 10.09
N ASP A 39 -4.92 -20.80 10.61
CA ASP A 39 -5.50 -19.45 10.53
C ASP A 39 -5.41 -18.84 9.11
N TRP A 40 -4.51 -19.38 8.28
CA TRP A 40 -4.18 -18.87 6.94
C TRP A 40 -4.71 -19.80 5.83
N SER A 41 -5.80 -20.53 6.09
CA SER A 41 -6.41 -21.42 5.11
C SER A 41 -7.13 -20.62 4.02
N ALA A 42 -6.66 -20.75 2.78
CA ALA A 42 -7.35 -20.23 1.61
C ALA A 42 -8.74 -20.86 1.44
N LYS A 43 -8.90 -22.14 1.79
CA LYS A 43 -10.19 -22.84 1.73
C LYS A 43 -11.23 -22.19 2.64
N LYS A 44 -10.86 -21.95 3.90
CA LYS A 44 -11.76 -21.27 4.86
C LYS A 44 -12.07 -19.85 4.44
N LEU A 45 -11.07 -19.11 3.94
CA LEU A 45 -11.26 -17.73 3.51
C LEU A 45 -12.21 -17.64 2.31
N TYR A 46 -11.83 -18.26 1.18
CA TYR A 46 -12.53 -18.06 -0.08
C TYR A 46 -13.83 -18.85 -0.18
N LEU A 47 -13.85 -20.11 0.27
CA LEU A 47 -15.06 -20.93 0.19
C LEU A 47 -15.98 -20.67 1.37
N GLU A 48 -15.55 -20.97 2.59
CA GLU A 48 -16.46 -21.04 3.74
C GLU A 48 -16.91 -19.66 4.27
N LYS A 49 -15.98 -18.69 4.32
CA LYS A 49 -16.27 -17.34 4.85
C LYS A 49 -16.86 -16.39 3.81
N LEU A 50 -16.53 -16.55 2.54
CA LEU A 50 -16.95 -15.64 1.48
C LEU A 50 -17.99 -16.29 0.57
N TYR A 51 -17.60 -17.29 -0.22
CA TYR A 51 -18.47 -17.84 -1.28
C TYR A 51 -19.73 -18.48 -0.71
N ASP A 52 -19.59 -19.34 0.30
CA ASP A 52 -20.72 -20.02 0.95
C ASP A 52 -21.62 -19.04 1.74
N LYS A 53 -21.16 -17.79 1.94
CA LYS A 53 -21.96 -16.68 2.51
C LYS A 53 -22.62 -15.79 1.46
N GLY A 54 -22.48 -16.13 0.18
CA GLY A 54 -23.11 -15.43 -0.93
C GLY A 54 -22.25 -14.34 -1.56
N GLU A 55 -21.01 -14.14 -1.11
CA GLU A 55 -20.09 -13.17 -1.74
C GLU A 55 -19.67 -13.66 -3.13
N ARG A 56 -19.70 -12.78 -4.12
CA ARG A 56 -19.32 -13.08 -5.51
C ARG A 56 -18.42 -12.01 -6.12
N ASP A 57 -18.36 -10.83 -5.52
CA ASP A 57 -17.48 -9.75 -5.95
C ASP A 57 -16.11 -9.91 -5.27
N TRP A 58 -15.45 -8.82 -4.90
CA TRP A 58 -14.12 -8.84 -4.30
C TRP A 58 -14.12 -9.55 -2.94
N PRO A 59 -13.14 -10.42 -2.65
CA PRO A 59 -11.98 -10.79 -3.49
C PRO A 59 -12.21 -12.04 -4.37
N ILE A 60 -13.41 -12.61 -4.44
CA ILE A 60 -13.70 -13.84 -5.21
C ILE A 60 -13.57 -13.59 -6.71
N CYS A 61 -14.08 -12.47 -7.20
CA CYS A 61 -13.94 -12.07 -8.60
C CYS A 61 -12.47 -11.90 -9.03
N VAL A 62 -11.53 -11.69 -8.10
CA VAL A 62 -10.10 -11.66 -8.42
C VAL A 62 -9.54 -13.07 -8.67
N VAL A 63 -10.07 -14.09 -7.98
CA VAL A 63 -9.68 -15.49 -8.16
C VAL A 63 -10.34 -16.08 -9.41
N VAL A 64 -11.62 -15.77 -9.62
CA VAL A 64 -12.41 -16.20 -10.78
C VAL A 64 -13.15 -14.97 -11.32
N PRO A 65 -12.62 -14.28 -12.34
CA PRO A 65 -13.20 -13.04 -12.90
C PRO A 65 -14.69 -13.13 -13.24
N ASP A 66 -15.11 -14.23 -13.86
CA ASP A 66 -16.49 -14.40 -14.34
C ASP A 66 -17.39 -15.13 -13.34
N ILE A 67 -17.02 -15.17 -12.05
CA ILE A 67 -17.75 -15.98 -11.05
C ILE A 67 -19.24 -15.60 -10.94
N GLU A 68 -19.56 -14.31 -11.05
CA GLU A 68 -20.95 -13.83 -11.02
C GLU A 68 -21.75 -14.45 -12.16
N ASP A 69 -21.25 -14.34 -13.40
CA ASP A 69 -21.91 -14.88 -14.60
C ASP A 69 -21.98 -16.41 -14.58
N ILE A 70 -20.91 -17.07 -14.14
CA ILE A 70 -20.87 -18.53 -13.97
C ILE A 70 -21.97 -18.98 -13.00
N THR A 71 -22.10 -18.31 -11.85
CA THR A 71 -23.10 -18.68 -10.85
C THR A 71 -24.53 -18.36 -11.30
N ALA A 72 -24.74 -17.24 -12.00
CA ALA A 72 -26.03 -16.87 -12.55
C ALA A 72 -26.50 -17.84 -13.65
N THR A 73 -25.58 -18.34 -14.47
CA THR A 73 -25.91 -19.17 -15.65
C THR A 73 -25.91 -20.67 -15.33
N LEU A 74 -24.94 -21.14 -14.54
CA LEU A 74 -24.67 -22.57 -14.31
C LEU A 74 -24.97 -23.00 -12.87
N GLY A 75 -25.35 -22.06 -12.01
CA GLY A 75 -25.75 -22.30 -10.62
C GLY A 75 -24.60 -22.22 -9.61
N THR A 76 -24.98 -21.99 -8.35
CA THR A 76 -24.06 -21.78 -7.23
C THR A 76 -23.12 -22.97 -6.99
N ASP A 77 -23.59 -24.21 -7.12
CA ASP A 77 -22.75 -25.39 -6.91
C ASP A 77 -21.65 -25.50 -7.98
N HIS A 78 -21.97 -25.14 -9.22
CA HIS A 78 -21.01 -25.12 -10.31
C HIS A 78 -19.95 -24.03 -10.11
N GLY A 79 -20.37 -22.81 -9.78
CA GLY A 79 -19.42 -21.74 -9.46
C GLY A 79 -18.50 -22.08 -8.29
N ARG A 80 -19.02 -22.80 -7.27
CA ARG A 80 -18.22 -23.26 -6.14
C ARG A 80 -17.15 -24.25 -6.58
N ALA A 81 -17.52 -25.19 -7.44
CA ALA A 81 -16.59 -26.18 -7.99
C ALA A 81 -15.49 -25.52 -8.84
N VAL A 82 -15.83 -24.53 -9.66
CA VAL A 82 -14.85 -23.75 -10.44
C VAL A 82 -13.89 -23.02 -9.52
N LEU A 83 -14.39 -22.35 -8.48
CA LEU A 83 -13.54 -21.66 -7.51
C LEU A 83 -12.60 -22.62 -6.77
N GLU A 84 -13.12 -23.78 -6.36
CA GLU A 84 -12.33 -24.84 -5.72
C GLU A 84 -11.25 -25.41 -6.65
N GLU A 85 -11.57 -25.61 -7.94
CA GLU A 85 -10.61 -26.05 -8.96
C GLU A 85 -9.46 -25.05 -9.12
N VAL A 86 -9.79 -23.76 -9.28
CA VAL A 86 -8.77 -22.69 -9.45
C VAL A 86 -7.88 -22.58 -8.21
N LEU A 87 -8.46 -22.60 -7.01
CA LEU A 87 -7.70 -22.54 -5.76
C LEU A 87 -6.85 -23.79 -5.52
N SER A 88 -7.27 -24.94 -6.03
CA SER A 88 -6.50 -26.19 -5.92
C SER A 88 -5.30 -26.23 -6.88
N THR A 89 -5.22 -25.32 -7.85
CA THR A 89 -4.04 -25.23 -8.73
C THR A 89 -2.78 -24.88 -7.94
N ASP A 90 -1.67 -25.52 -8.30
CA ASP A 90 -0.39 -25.36 -7.61
C ASP A 90 0.79 -25.47 -8.59
N TYR A 91 1.99 -25.15 -8.12
CA TYR A 91 3.23 -25.32 -8.86
C TYR A 91 4.29 -26.06 -8.04
N ASP A 92 5.25 -26.64 -8.76
CA ASP A 92 6.41 -27.31 -8.18
C ASP A 92 7.72 -26.82 -8.80
N ALA A 93 8.84 -27.44 -8.42
CA ALA A 93 10.17 -27.07 -8.90
C ALA A 93 10.37 -27.28 -10.42
N SER A 94 9.49 -28.01 -11.09
CA SER A 94 9.53 -28.22 -12.54
C SER A 94 8.73 -27.17 -13.32
N THR A 95 7.89 -26.39 -12.63
CA THR A 95 7.05 -25.38 -13.26
C THR A 95 7.91 -24.18 -13.71
N PRO A 96 7.83 -23.77 -14.99
CA PRO A 96 8.59 -22.62 -15.48
C PRO A 96 8.25 -21.33 -14.73
N ARG A 97 9.26 -20.49 -14.50
CA ARG A 97 9.11 -19.25 -13.71
C ARG A 97 8.14 -18.26 -14.36
N ASP A 98 8.15 -18.14 -15.68
CA ASP A 98 7.21 -17.29 -16.43
C ASP A 98 5.75 -17.71 -16.21
N ILE A 99 5.49 -19.01 -16.07
CA ILE A 99 4.16 -19.52 -15.70
C ILE A 99 3.82 -19.19 -14.25
N ILE A 100 4.76 -19.36 -13.32
CA ILE A 100 4.57 -18.99 -11.90
C ILE A 100 4.23 -17.49 -11.79
N GLU A 101 4.96 -16.62 -12.48
CA GLU A 101 4.82 -15.16 -12.42
C GLU A 101 3.63 -14.63 -13.24
N SER A 102 3.08 -15.41 -14.19
CA SER A 102 1.96 -15.00 -15.04
C SER A 102 0.62 -14.84 -14.30
N LYS A 103 0.48 -15.43 -13.10
CA LYS A 103 -0.76 -15.39 -12.32
C LYS A 103 -0.49 -15.53 -10.83
N GLN A 104 -1.52 -15.24 -10.04
CA GLN A 104 -1.52 -15.45 -8.61
C GLN A 104 -2.01 -16.86 -8.25
N TRP A 105 -1.46 -17.44 -7.18
CA TRP A 105 -1.74 -18.81 -6.72
C TRP A 105 -2.47 -18.79 -5.38
N TYR A 106 -3.70 -18.27 -5.38
CA TYR A 106 -4.45 -17.93 -4.16
C TYR A 106 -4.72 -19.09 -3.18
N GLY A 107 -4.69 -20.35 -3.63
CA GLY A 107 -4.80 -21.51 -2.74
C GLY A 107 -3.47 -22.10 -2.26
N ARG A 108 -2.34 -21.63 -2.79
CA ARG A 108 -1.01 -22.07 -2.37
C ARG A 108 -0.77 -21.71 -0.90
N CYS A 109 -0.06 -22.58 -0.20
CA CYS A 109 0.35 -22.40 1.18
C CYS A 109 1.23 -21.16 1.31
N VAL A 110 0.81 -20.19 2.11
CA VAL A 110 1.51 -18.90 2.31
C VAL A 110 2.96 -19.03 2.80
N TRP A 111 3.33 -20.15 3.43
CA TRP A 111 4.73 -20.44 3.84
C TRP A 111 5.57 -21.12 2.76
N GLU A 112 4.96 -21.57 1.67
CA GLU A 112 5.61 -22.18 0.49
C GLU A 112 5.53 -21.26 -0.75
N SER A 113 4.92 -20.09 -0.61
CA SER A 113 4.92 -19.03 -1.61
C SER A 113 6.24 -18.26 -1.61
N ASP A 114 6.48 -17.53 -2.69
CA ASP A 114 7.61 -16.62 -2.89
C ASP A 114 7.37 -15.20 -2.34
N ASN A 115 6.38 -15.05 -1.44
CA ASN A 115 6.06 -13.78 -0.81
C ASN A 115 7.24 -13.27 0.04
N ASP A 116 7.77 -12.12 -0.34
CA ASP A 116 8.87 -11.44 0.34
C ASP A 116 8.45 -10.12 1.01
N VAL A 117 7.14 -9.84 1.04
CA VAL A 117 6.57 -8.65 1.69
C VAL A 117 6.85 -8.70 3.19
N LEU A 118 7.31 -7.56 3.73
CA LEU A 118 7.64 -7.42 5.14
C LEU A 118 6.35 -7.35 5.98
N ASP A 119 6.30 -8.13 7.06
CA ASP A 119 5.14 -8.12 7.98
C ASP A 119 5.17 -6.93 8.95
N ASP A 120 6.37 -6.39 9.23
CA ASP A 120 6.60 -5.19 10.03
C ASP A 120 7.75 -4.40 9.38
N GLN A 121 7.46 -3.15 9.02
CA GLN A 121 8.37 -2.28 8.30
C GLN A 121 8.31 -0.86 8.86
N ILE A 122 9.48 -0.29 9.14
CA ILE A 122 9.62 1.10 9.54
C ILE A 122 10.52 1.80 8.52
N VAL A 123 10.00 2.87 7.90
CA VAL A 123 10.75 3.75 7.01
C VAL A 123 10.93 5.09 7.71
N THR A 124 12.17 5.57 7.80
CA THR A 124 12.48 6.91 8.32
C THR A 124 13.04 7.77 7.19
N LEU A 125 12.41 8.93 6.99
CA LEU A 125 12.82 9.95 6.05
C LEU A 125 13.18 11.22 6.82
N THR A 126 14.32 11.84 6.51
CA THR A 126 14.69 13.15 7.05
C THR A 126 14.89 14.16 5.94
N TRP A 127 14.58 15.41 6.23
CA TRP A 127 14.93 16.54 5.39
C TRP A 127 15.79 17.48 6.21
N ASP A 128 16.85 17.98 5.58
CA ASP A 128 17.66 19.03 6.16
C ASP A 128 16.91 20.36 6.15
N ASP A 129 17.49 21.32 6.85
CA ASP A 129 17.06 22.71 6.77
C ASP A 129 17.37 23.27 5.38
N ASP A 130 16.33 23.62 4.63
CA ASP A 130 16.42 24.23 3.30
C ASP A 130 15.98 25.69 3.29
N SER A 131 15.90 26.32 4.48
CA SER A 131 15.64 27.76 4.63
C SER A 131 16.72 28.57 3.90
N GLY A 132 16.36 29.10 2.73
CA GLY A 132 17.24 29.89 1.85
C GLY A 132 17.62 29.24 0.50
N ALA A 133 17.17 28.01 0.21
CA ALA A 133 17.62 27.26 -0.98
C ALA A 133 16.78 27.44 -2.26
N VAL A 134 15.83 28.38 -2.32
CA VAL A 134 14.86 28.42 -3.44
C VAL A 134 14.73 29.80 -4.10
N GLY A 135 15.68 30.13 -4.99
CA GLY A 135 15.50 31.15 -6.03
C GLY A 135 14.96 32.51 -5.58
N ASN A 136 14.34 33.25 -6.51
CA ASN A 136 13.70 34.54 -6.25
C ASN A 136 12.27 34.40 -5.70
N GLU A 137 11.83 33.20 -5.33
CA GLU A 137 10.47 32.95 -4.82
C GLU A 137 10.50 32.70 -3.31
N GLU A 138 9.74 33.50 -2.56
CA GLU A 138 9.57 33.30 -1.12
C GLU A 138 8.72 32.06 -0.86
N PHE A 139 9.36 30.95 -0.54
CA PHE A 139 8.70 29.80 0.06
C PHE A 139 8.63 29.97 1.58
N PRO A 140 7.55 29.53 2.24
CA PRO A 140 7.49 29.50 3.69
C PRO A 140 8.65 28.64 4.24
N ASP A 141 9.28 29.09 5.33
CA ASP A 141 10.31 28.33 6.04
C ASP A 141 9.79 26.92 6.37
N ARG A 142 10.43 25.91 5.77
CA ARG A 142 10.03 24.50 5.92
C ARG A 142 10.79 23.82 7.04
N GLY A 143 11.95 24.35 7.43
CA GLY A 143 12.88 23.78 8.40
C GLY A 143 13.25 22.31 8.16
N PRO A 144 14.08 21.74 9.06
CA PRO A 144 14.33 20.31 9.08
C PRO A 144 13.08 19.56 9.57
N LYS A 145 12.87 18.36 9.03
CA LYS A 145 11.69 17.53 9.34
C LYS A 145 12.02 16.06 9.28
N THR A 146 11.25 15.25 9.99
CA THR A 146 11.35 13.79 10.01
C THR A 146 9.96 13.20 9.78
N ALA A 147 9.89 12.19 8.92
CA ALA A 147 8.69 11.37 8.74
C ALA A 147 9.02 9.91 9.02
N ILE A 148 8.12 9.23 9.71
CA ILE A 148 8.22 7.80 10.01
C ILE A 148 6.95 7.14 9.48
N PHE A 149 7.13 6.15 8.61
CA PHE A 149 6.05 5.27 8.18
C PHE A 149 6.24 3.91 8.86
N HIS A 150 5.18 3.43 9.52
CA HIS A 150 5.14 2.08 10.09
C HIS A 150 4.03 1.31 9.39
N MET A 151 4.40 0.21 8.74
CA MET A 151 3.48 -0.76 8.18
C MET A 151 3.55 -2.03 9.02
N ALA A 152 2.40 -2.53 9.45
CA ALA A 152 2.29 -3.78 10.19
C ALA A 152 1.13 -4.61 9.64
N ALA A 153 1.40 -5.85 9.24
CA ALA A 153 0.41 -6.76 8.68
C ALA A 153 -0.62 -7.22 9.72
N PHE A 154 -0.17 -7.50 10.95
CA PHE A 154 -1.02 -8.02 12.02
C PHE A 154 -1.43 -6.90 12.99
N THR A 155 -2.51 -6.22 12.64
CA THR A 155 -3.05 -5.09 13.42
C THR A 155 -4.57 -5.17 13.48
N GLU A 156 -5.16 -4.66 14.56
CA GLU A 156 -6.61 -4.47 14.68
C GLU A 156 -7.11 -3.38 13.70
N ALA A 157 -6.27 -2.38 13.44
CA ALA A 157 -6.56 -1.26 12.54
C ALA A 157 -6.38 -1.65 11.06
N GLN A 158 -7.05 -2.74 10.63
CA GLN A 158 -6.96 -3.25 9.27
C GLN A 158 -7.55 -2.24 8.27
N SER A 159 -6.80 -1.97 7.20
CA SER A 159 -7.18 -0.98 6.18
C SER A 159 -7.40 0.44 6.72
N LYS A 160 -6.84 0.77 7.89
CA LYS A 160 -6.91 2.10 8.48
C LYS A 160 -5.55 2.79 8.44
N ARG A 161 -5.55 4.07 8.08
CA ARG A 161 -4.38 4.95 8.10
C ARG A 161 -4.45 5.81 9.34
N ARG A 162 -3.40 5.79 10.15
CA ARG A 162 -3.30 6.58 11.36
C ARG A 162 -1.97 7.29 11.44
N GLY A 163 -1.93 8.46 12.05
CA GLY A 163 -0.71 9.21 12.18
C GLY A 163 -0.82 10.42 13.06
N LYS A 164 0.34 11.03 13.30
CA LYS A 164 0.50 12.26 14.06
C LYS A 164 1.44 13.20 13.31
N ILE A 165 1.04 14.45 13.16
CA ILE A 165 1.86 15.53 12.62
C ILE A 165 2.05 16.53 13.77
N SER A 166 3.31 16.76 14.15
CA SER A 166 3.66 17.67 15.25
C SER A 166 4.31 18.92 14.68
N GLY A 167 3.88 20.10 15.13
CA GLY A 167 4.42 21.39 14.74
C GLY A 167 4.68 22.29 15.93
N THR A 168 5.14 23.52 15.67
CA THR A 168 5.50 24.50 16.71
C THR A 168 4.30 25.19 17.37
N HIS A 169 3.13 25.11 16.74
CA HIS A 169 1.88 25.75 17.17
C HIS A 169 0.78 24.73 17.52
N GLY A 170 1.06 23.44 17.44
CA GLY A 170 0.04 22.42 17.67
C GLY A 170 0.44 21.04 17.17
N GLU A 171 -0.50 20.13 17.30
CA GLU A 171 -0.41 18.78 16.74
C GLU A 171 -1.74 18.38 16.07
N MET A 172 -1.62 17.54 15.04
CA MET A 172 -2.74 16.89 14.37
C MET A 172 -2.59 15.38 14.51
N GLN A 173 -3.67 14.68 14.81
CA GLN A 173 -3.75 13.22 14.84
C GLN A 173 -4.91 12.77 13.94
N TYR A 174 -4.77 11.62 13.30
CA TYR A 174 -5.84 11.03 12.48
C TYR A 174 -5.81 9.50 12.58
N ASP A 175 -6.95 8.85 12.36
CA ASP A 175 -7.11 7.39 12.49
C ASP A 175 -8.04 6.74 11.44
N SER A 176 -8.17 7.39 10.27
CA SER A 176 -9.14 7.07 9.20
C SER A 176 -10.60 7.39 9.51
N ASN A 177 -10.98 7.64 10.76
CA ASN A 177 -12.38 7.99 11.11
C ASN A 177 -12.50 9.46 11.48
N GLU A 178 -11.51 10.01 12.18
CA GLU A 178 -11.48 11.42 12.57
C GLU A 178 -10.10 12.04 12.38
N ILE A 179 -10.09 13.38 12.35
CA ILE A 179 -8.89 14.22 12.41
C ILE A 179 -9.04 15.11 13.65
N ARG A 180 -8.13 14.96 14.61
CA ARG A 180 -8.07 15.74 15.84
C ARG A 180 -6.96 16.77 15.77
N VAL A 181 -7.29 18.04 15.88
CA VAL A 181 -6.36 19.17 15.83
C VAL A 181 -6.29 19.85 17.19
N TYR A 182 -5.10 19.87 17.77
CA TYR A 182 -4.83 20.55 19.03
C TYR A 182 -3.89 21.73 18.79
N THR A 183 -4.33 22.94 19.14
CA THR A 183 -3.51 24.16 19.06
C THR A 183 -2.86 24.42 20.40
N PHE A 184 -1.55 24.69 20.40
CA PHE A 184 -0.84 25.08 21.61
C PHE A 184 -1.22 26.52 21.99
N ASP A 185 -1.88 26.69 23.12
CA ASP A 185 -1.93 27.99 23.81
C ASP A 185 -0.83 28.02 24.87
N ARG A 186 0.17 28.90 24.68
CA ARG A 186 1.33 29.00 25.58
C ARG A 186 1.00 29.69 26.92
N PHE A 187 -0.19 30.28 27.07
CA PHE A 187 -0.49 31.20 28.18
C PHE A 187 -1.87 31.04 28.83
N ARG A 188 -2.82 30.25 28.30
CA ARG A 188 -4.10 29.94 28.97
C ARG A 188 -4.65 28.56 28.63
N ASP A 189 -5.58 28.14 29.50
CA ASP A 189 -6.35 26.90 29.57
C ASP A 189 -6.37 26.09 28.25
N PRO A 190 -5.87 24.85 28.22
CA PRO A 190 -5.83 24.04 27.01
C PRO A 190 -7.24 23.91 26.41
N GLY A 191 -7.50 24.65 25.34
CA GLY A 191 -8.75 24.51 24.59
C GLY A 191 -8.94 23.05 24.17
N ALA A 192 -10.18 22.56 24.23
CA ALA A 192 -10.49 21.23 23.73
C ALA A 192 -10.04 21.10 22.27
N ALA A 193 -9.41 19.99 21.92
CA ALA A 193 -9.01 19.75 20.54
C ALA A 193 -10.24 19.80 19.62
N LYS A 194 -10.05 20.40 18.44
CA LYS A 194 -11.08 20.41 17.40
C LYS A 194 -11.07 19.05 16.72
N VAL A 195 -12.23 18.41 16.62
CA VAL A 195 -12.40 17.12 15.96
C VAL A 195 -13.15 17.34 14.65
N PHE A 196 -12.62 16.78 13.57
CA PHE A 196 -13.22 16.78 12.25
C PHE A 196 -13.52 15.34 11.86
N ILE A 197 -14.75 15.07 11.42
CA ILE A 197 -15.16 13.77 10.90
C ILE A 197 -15.29 13.93 9.39
N PRO A 198 -14.42 13.32 8.57
CA PRO A 198 -14.55 13.35 7.13
C PRO A 198 -15.91 12.76 6.70
N PRO A 199 -16.56 13.34 5.69
CA PRO A 199 -17.80 12.79 5.18
C PRO A 199 -17.57 11.41 4.58
N THR A 200 -18.50 10.48 4.82
CA THR A 200 -18.48 9.18 4.14
C THR A 200 -18.72 9.40 2.65
N ALA A 201 -17.75 9.01 1.83
CA ALA A 201 -17.90 8.97 0.39
C ALA A 201 -18.22 7.55 -0.07
N SER A 202 -19.13 7.43 -1.03
CA SER A 202 -19.41 6.17 -1.71
C SER A 202 -18.30 5.83 -2.71
N GLY A 203 -18.05 4.55 -2.93
CA GLY A 203 -17.06 4.05 -3.90
C GLY A 203 -15.85 3.39 -3.25
N GLY A 204 -14.88 3.01 -4.09
CA GLY A 204 -13.64 2.35 -3.68
C GLY A 204 -12.76 3.21 -2.76
N HIS A 205 -12.01 2.54 -1.88
CA HIS A 205 -11.00 3.16 -1.01
C HIS A 205 -11.49 4.36 -0.18
N GLU A 206 -12.65 4.24 0.47
CA GLU A 206 -13.28 5.29 1.31
C GLU A 206 -13.52 6.61 0.53
N GLY A 207 -13.69 6.52 -0.80
CA GLY A 207 -13.92 7.65 -1.70
C GLY A 207 -12.67 8.35 -2.24
N GLY A 208 -11.48 7.88 -1.87
CA GLY A 208 -10.21 8.40 -2.37
C GLY A 208 -10.11 8.34 -3.90
N ASP A 209 -10.58 7.25 -4.51
CA ASP A 209 -10.56 7.05 -5.96
C ASP A 209 -11.41 8.11 -6.68
N GLY A 210 -12.64 8.32 -6.21
CA GLY A 210 -13.54 9.33 -6.77
C GLY A 210 -12.98 10.75 -6.64
N GLY A 211 -12.37 11.06 -5.49
CA GLY A 211 -11.70 12.34 -5.26
C GLY A 211 -10.53 12.58 -6.22
N LEU A 212 -9.68 11.57 -6.42
CA LEU A 212 -8.54 11.64 -7.34
C LEU A 212 -9.01 11.79 -8.80
N MET A 213 -10.01 11.01 -9.21
CA MET A 213 -10.56 11.10 -10.58
C MET A 213 -11.22 12.45 -10.84
N ASN A 214 -11.96 13.01 -9.87
CA ASN A 214 -12.53 14.34 -10.00
C ASN A 214 -11.43 15.41 -10.16
N ASN A 215 -10.37 15.32 -9.36
CA ASN A 215 -9.24 16.23 -9.44
C ASN A 215 -8.48 16.10 -10.77
N PHE A 216 -8.30 14.88 -11.28
CA PHE A 216 -7.73 14.65 -12.60
C PHE A 216 -8.59 15.27 -13.72
N SER A 217 -9.91 15.05 -13.69
CA SER A 217 -10.84 15.65 -14.67
C SER A 217 -10.78 17.18 -14.67
N ARG A 218 -10.69 17.81 -13.50
CA ARG A 218 -10.52 19.26 -13.37
C ARG A 218 -9.18 19.75 -13.96
N ALA A 219 -8.11 18.97 -13.78
CA ALA A 219 -6.83 19.27 -14.41
C ALA A 219 -6.94 19.25 -15.94
N VAL A 220 -7.58 18.23 -16.49
CA VAL A 220 -7.80 18.07 -17.95
C VAL A 220 -8.65 19.21 -18.50
N GLU A 221 -9.75 19.55 -17.83
CA GLU A 221 -10.64 20.66 -18.22
C GLU A 221 -9.89 21.99 -18.28
N ALA A 222 -9.12 22.33 -17.24
CA ALA A 222 -8.34 23.58 -17.20
C ALA A 222 -7.32 23.67 -18.36
N VAL A 223 -6.72 22.56 -18.77
CA VAL A 223 -5.80 22.52 -19.91
C VAL A 223 -6.54 22.68 -21.23
N ILE A 224 -7.63 21.94 -21.44
CA ILE A 224 -8.41 22.00 -22.69
C ILE A 224 -8.99 23.40 -22.92
N ASN A 225 -9.43 24.07 -21.85
CA ASN A 225 -9.95 25.43 -21.92
C ASN A 225 -8.85 26.51 -22.07
N GLY A 226 -7.57 26.13 -22.03
CA GLY A 226 -6.44 27.05 -22.12
C GLY A 226 -6.24 27.93 -20.89
N GLU A 227 -6.77 27.53 -19.73
CA GLU A 227 -6.67 28.28 -18.48
C GLU A 227 -5.31 28.08 -17.80
N LEU A 228 -4.77 26.86 -17.90
CA LEU A 228 -3.50 26.45 -17.26
C LEU A 228 -2.68 25.59 -18.23
N SER A 229 -1.35 25.65 -18.10
CA SER A 229 -0.48 24.62 -18.67
C SER A 229 -0.70 23.26 -18.00
N VAL A 230 -0.22 22.17 -18.63
CA VAL A 230 -0.31 20.81 -18.08
C VAL A 230 0.33 20.74 -16.69
N GLU A 231 1.52 21.29 -16.54
CA GLU A 231 2.28 21.27 -15.28
C GLU A 231 1.54 22.03 -14.17
N GLN A 232 1.01 23.21 -14.48
CA GLN A 232 0.23 24.01 -13.52
C GLN A 232 -1.07 23.32 -13.12
N ALA A 233 -1.78 22.72 -14.08
CA ALA A 233 -3.03 22.02 -13.83
C ALA A 233 -2.82 20.78 -12.95
N GLN A 234 -1.76 19.99 -13.22
CA GLN A 234 -1.38 18.85 -12.40
C GLN A 234 -1.04 19.27 -10.96
N ALA A 235 -0.14 20.24 -10.79
CA ALA A 235 0.26 20.73 -9.47
C ALA A 235 -0.94 21.28 -8.67
N ARG A 236 -1.86 22.01 -9.34
CA ARG A 236 -3.01 22.64 -8.70
C ARG A 236 -4.13 21.66 -8.34
N HIS A 237 -4.50 20.78 -9.27
CA HIS A 237 -5.70 19.96 -9.12
C HIS A 237 -5.38 18.56 -8.61
N VAL A 238 -4.34 17.91 -9.14
CA VAL A 238 -3.93 16.56 -8.72
C VAL A 238 -3.09 16.62 -7.45
N GLY A 239 -2.31 17.69 -7.26
CA GLY A 239 -1.49 17.91 -6.06
C GLY A 239 -0.07 17.35 -6.17
N CYS A 240 0.32 16.85 -7.34
CA CYS A 240 1.70 16.48 -7.65
C CYS A 240 1.96 16.57 -9.16
N THR A 241 3.22 16.72 -9.51
CA THR A 241 3.72 16.60 -10.88
C THR A 241 4.09 15.16 -11.22
N LEU A 242 4.19 14.84 -12.52
CA LEU A 242 4.69 13.55 -12.97
C LEU A 242 6.09 13.23 -12.38
N LYS A 243 6.96 14.24 -12.30
CA LYS A 243 8.31 14.09 -11.72
C LYS A 243 8.24 13.69 -10.25
N GLU A 244 7.40 14.34 -9.45
CA GLU A 244 7.22 14.00 -8.03
C GLU A 244 6.65 12.59 -7.85
N ALA A 245 5.68 12.21 -8.68
CA ALA A 245 5.13 10.85 -8.67
C ALA A 245 6.21 9.80 -9.00
N PHE A 246 7.06 10.06 -10.01
CA PHE A 246 8.14 9.14 -10.35
C PHE A 246 9.21 9.09 -9.25
N MET A 247 9.60 10.24 -8.69
CA MET A 247 10.57 10.31 -7.60
C MET A 247 10.08 9.60 -6.33
N SER A 248 8.77 9.66 -6.02
CA SER A 248 8.21 8.94 -4.87
C SER A 248 8.26 7.42 -5.05
N HIS A 249 8.06 6.91 -6.26
CA HIS A 249 8.22 5.48 -6.57
C HIS A 249 9.69 5.06 -6.54
N ALA A 250 10.58 5.87 -7.11
CA ALA A 250 12.02 5.62 -7.08
C ALA A 250 12.56 5.53 -5.62
N MET A 251 11.99 6.32 -4.72
CA MET A 251 12.33 6.31 -3.30
C MET A 251 12.02 4.97 -2.60
N VAL A 252 11.06 4.19 -3.10
CA VAL A 252 10.81 2.82 -2.59
C VAL A 252 12.03 1.93 -2.81
N PHE A 253 12.66 2.03 -3.99
CA PHE A 253 13.88 1.28 -4.30
C PHE A 253 15.08 1.76 -3.49
N ALA A 254 15.21 3.08 -3.29
CA ALA A 254 16.25 3.64 -2.42
C ALA A 254 16.10 3.13 -0.98
N ALA A 255 14.87 3.06 -0.47
CA ALA A 255 14.58 2.55 0.86
C ALA A 255 14.89 1.04 0.96
N GLU A 256 14.57 0.26 -0.08
CA GLU A 256 14.90 -1.17 -0.11
C GLU A 256 16.42 -1.42 -0.21
N GLU A 257 17.14 -0.61 -0.97
CA GLU A 257 18.61 -0.63 -0.99
C GLU A 257 19.19 -0.29 0.40
N ALA A 258 18.59 0.66 1.12
CA ALA A 258 18.97 0.98 2.49
C ALA A 258 18.83 -0.24 3.42
N ARG A 259 17.70 -0.97 3.31
CA ARG A 259 17.41 -2.18 4.09
C ARG A 259 18.40 -3.30 3.81
N LEU A 260 18.57 -3.66 2.54
CA LEU A 260 19.46 -4.75 2.12
C LEU A 260 20.93 -4.42 2.41
N GLY A 261 21.32 -3.16 2.21
CA GLY A 261 22.66 -2.67 2.48
C GLY A 261 22.96 -2.36 3.95
N ARG A 262 21.96 -2.44 4.84
CA ARG A 262 22.06 -2.08 6.27
C ARG A 262 22.69 -0.70 6.47
N LYS A 263 22.26 0.27 5.67
CA LYS A 263 22.85 1.60 5.59
C LYS A 263 21.76 2.68 5.55
N ILE A 264 22.18 3.92 5.76
CA ILE A 264 21.39 5.10 5.43
C ILE A 264 21.75 5.49 3.99
N VAL A 265 20.74 5.83 3.20
CA VAL A 265 20.88 6.28 1.82
C VAL A 265 20.70 7.79 1.77
N ASP A 266 21.66 8.48 1.15
CA ASP A 266 21.52 9.87 0.72
C ASP A 266 20.72 9.92 -0.59
N TRP A 267 19.60 10.63 -0.59
CA TRP A 267 18.66 10.67 -1.70
C TRP A 267 19.26 11.36 -2.93
N GLN A 268 19.98 12.46 -2.74
CA GLN A 268 20.56 13.25 -3.82
C GLN A 268 21.61 12.43 -4.58
N ASP A 269 22.50 11.75 -3.85
CA ASP A 269 23.51 10.87 -4.42
C ASP A 269 22.89 9.66 -5.13
N TRP A 270 21.86 9.06 -4.53
CA TRP A 270 21.17 7.90 -5.10
C TRP A 270 20.41 8.28 -6.38
N TRP A 271 19.70 9.40 -6.34
CA TRP A 271 18.93 9.93 -7.47
C TRP A 271 19.84 10.31 -8.65
N ALA A 272 20.95 11.00 -8.40
CA ALA A 272 21.91 11.36 -9.45
C ALA A 272 22.50 10.13 -10.16
N LYS A 273 22.75 9.04 -9.41
CA LYS A 273 23.19 7.75 -9.99
C LYS A 273 22.10 7.13 -10.87
N LEU A 274 20.85 7.14 -10.41
CA LEU A 274 19.72 6.64 -11.20
C LEU A 274 19.55 7.43 -12.50
N GLU A 275 19.53 8.77 -12.43
CA GLU A 275 19.42 9.63 -13.62
C GLU A 275 20.55 9.36 -14.62
N LYS A 276 21.80 9.26 -14.14
CA LYS A 276 22.94 8.92 -14.99
C LYS A 276 22.78 7.56 -15.67
N ASN A 277 22.25 6.56 -14.98
CA ASN A 277 22.04 5.22 -15.53
C ASN A 277 20.89 5.16 -16.55
N LEU A 278 19.84 5.95 -16.35
CA LEU A 278 18.69 6.02 -17.26
C LEU A 278 19.02 6.83 -18.53
N LEU A 279 19.75 7.95 -18.38
CA LEU A 279 20.09 8.85 -19.48
C LEU A 279 21.42 8.51 -20.18
N GLY A 280 22.24 7.65 -19.57
CA GLY A 280 23.51 7.18 -20.13
C GLY A 280 23.40 6.01 -21.10
N ARG A 281 22.19 5.72 -21.61
CA ARG A 281 21.93 4.72 -22.65
C ARG A 281 21.76 5.39 -24.01
#